data_AF-A0A1I7S9G8-F1
#
_entry.id   AF-A0A1I7S9G8-F1
#
_cell.length_a   1.000
_cell.length_b   1.000
_cell.length_c   1.000
_cell.angle_alpha   90.00
_cell.angle_beta   90.00
_cell.angle_gamma   90.00
#
_symmetry.space_group_name_H-M   'P 1'
#
loop_
_entity.id
_entity.type
_entity.pdbx_description
1 polymer ?
#
loop_
_entity_poly.entity_id
_entity_poly.type
_entity_poly.pdbx_seq_one_letter_code
_entity_poly.pdbx_strand_id
1 'polypeptide(L)' 'MGGQKFMSGSIVRGADDVSNFDAEFTHEAPKLTPVDRLFLMNLDQSEFEGFTYVNPDYVPPVSLTYNSNGI' A
#
# COMPACT_ATOMS: atom_id res chain seq x y z
N MET A 1 45.68 -0.10 -0.12
CA MET A 1 44.75 -1.22 -0.37
C MET A 1 43.35 -0.64 -0.37
N GLY A 2 42.83 -0.37 -1.57
CA GLY A 2 41.52 0.23 -1.75
C GLY A 2 40.41 -0.82 -1.78
N GLY A 3 39.23 -0.39 -1.35
CA GLY A 3 37.95 -0.89 -1.88
C GLY A 3 37.46 -2.23 -1.35
N GLN A 4 36.80 -2.21 -0.21
CA GLN A 4 35.49 -2.86 -0.11
C GLN A 4 34.48 -1.81 0.29
N LYS A 5 34.00 -1.08 -0.73
CA LYS A 5 32.75 -0.33 -0.64
C LYS A 5 31.67 -1.40 -0.59
N PHE A 6 31.34 -1.87 0.60
CA PHE A 6 30.15 -2.70 0.79
C PHE A 6 29.00 -1.86 0.25
N MET A 7 28.47 -2.27 -0.90
CA MET A 7 27.14 -1.87 -1.33
C MET A 7 26.24 -2.35 -0.20
N SER A 8 25.88 -1.45 0.72
CA SER A 8 24.87 -1.67 1.74
C SER A 8 23.55 -1.82 1.01
N GLY A 9 23.36 -3.00 0.41
CA GLY A 9 22.06 -3.43 -0.09
C GLY A 9 21.12 -3.35 1.08
N SER A 10 20.00 -2.65 0.90
CA SER A 10 18.97 -2.63 1.92
C SER A 10 18.55 -4.07 2.21
N ILE A 11 18.85 -4.56 3.42
CA ILE A 11 18.44 -5.88 3.86
C ILE A 11 17.02 -5.70 4.38
N VAL A 12 16.04 -6.09 3.56
CA VAL A 12 14.64 -6.18 4.00
C VAL A 12 14.51 -7.35 4.96
N ARG A 13 14.15 -7.07 6.22
CA ARG A 13 14.16 -8.03 7.33
C ARG A 13 12.88 -8.87 7.45
N GLY A 14 11.79 -8.46 6.80
CA GLY A 14 10.48 -9.09 6.88
C GLY A 14 9.43 -8.31 6.07
N ALA A 15 8.21 -8.86 5.99
CA ALA A 15 7.11 -8.22 5.27
C ALA A 15 6.66 -6.88 5.91
N ASP A 16 7.00 -6.67 7.16
CA ASP A 16 6.71 -5.49 7.99
C ASP A 16 7.95 -4.61 8.22
N ASP A 17 9.08 -4.89 7.57
CA ASP A 17 10.30 -4.08 7.76
C ASP A 17 10.15 -2.70 7.12
N VAL A 18 10.10 -1.69 7.99
CA VAL A 18 9.98 -0.29 7.59
C VAL A 18 11.31 0.48 7.64
N SER A 19 12.44 -0.22 7.75
CA SER A 19 13.77 0.39 7.91
C SER A 19 14.21 1.36 6.80
N ASN A 20 13.58 1.28 5.63
CA ASN A 20 13.84 2.15 4.49
C ASN A 20 12.95 3.40 4.45
N PHE A 21 12.06 3.56 5.43
CA PHE A 21 11.14 4.68 5.57
C PHE A 21 11.56 5.55 6.74
N ASP A 22 11.19 6.84 6.70
CA ASP A 22 11.39 7.73 7.85
C ASP A 22 10.53 7.27 9.03
N ALA A 23 11.14 7.20 10.21
CA ALA A 23 10.49 6.74 11.43
C ALA A 23 9.32 7.65 11.84
N GLU A 24 9.34 8.93 11.45
CA GLU A 24 8.24 9.86 11.69
C GLU A 24 6.92 9.33 11.12
N PHE A 25 6.93 8.78 9.90
CA PHE A 25 5.72 8.24 9.27
C PHE A 25 5.30 6.88 9.83
N THR A 26 6.26 6.03 10.20
CA THR A 26 5.97 4.65 10.62
C THR A 26 5.55 4.56 12.09
N HIS A 27 5.89 5.56 12.90
CA HIS A 27 5.45 5.64 14.30
C HIS A 27 4.07 6.28 14.46
N GLU A 28 3.60 7.07 13.49
CA GLU A 28 2.27 7.65 13.53
C GLU A 28 1.19 6.57 13.34
N ALA A 29 0.09 6.66 14.09
CA ALA A 29 -1.06 5.79 13.88
C ALA A 29 -1.70 6.07 12.50
N PRO A 30 -2.02 5.03 11.70
CA PRO A 30 -2.62 5.23 10.39
C PRO A 30 -4.02 5.80 10.53
N LYS A 31 -4.21 7.07 10.15
CA LYS A 31 -5.48 7.78 10.23
C LYS A 31 -5.70 8.59 8.95
N LEU A 32 -6.97 8.74 8.57
CA LEU A 32 -7.36 9.68 7.52
C LEU A 32 -7.57 11.06 8.15
N THR A 33 -7.07 12.10 7.47
CA THR A 33 -7.42 13.47 7.82
C THR A 33 -8.93 13.67 7.64
N PRO A 34 -9.66 14.18 8.66
CA PRO A 34 -11.07 14.48 8.50
C PRO A 34 -11.30 15.50 7.37
N VAL A 35 -12.29 15.23 6.51
CA VAL A 35 -12.63 16.12 5.39
C VAL A 35 -13.79 17.03 5.78
N ASP A 36 -13.71 18.32 5.40
CA ASP A 36 -14.81 19.27 5.55
C ASP A 36 -15.94 18.92 4.58
N ARG A 37 -17.16 18.74 5.10
CA ARG A 37 -18.33 18.36 4.29
C ARG A 37 -18.71 19.42 3.27
N LEU A 38 -18.55 20.70 3.59
CA LEU A 38 -18.85 21.78 2.65
C LEU A 38 -17.83 21.79 1.53
N PHE A 39 -16.56 21.54 1.82
CA PHE A 39 -15.54 21.38 0.78
C PHE A 39 -15.86 20.20 -0.14
N LEU A 40 -16.18 19.04 0.43
CA LEU A 40 -16.51 17.82 -0.34
C LEU A 40 -17.72 18.02 -1.26
N MET A 41 -18.78 18.68 -0.77
CA MET A 41 -20.01 18.94 -1.55
C MET A 41 -19.80 19.89 -2.72
N ASN A 42 -18.74 20.72 -2.68
CA ASN A 42 -18.43 21.68 -3.72
C ASN A 42 -17.46 21.15 -4.78
N LEU A 43 -17.02 19.89 -4.67
CA LEU A 43 -16.19 19.24 -5.68
C LEU A 43 -17.04 18.75 -6.85
N ASP A 44 -16.57 19.00 -8.07
CA ASP A 44 -17.13 18.38 -9.27
C ASP A 44 -16.76 16.89 -9.31
N GLN A 45 -17.74 16.01 -9.11
CA GLN A 45 -17.52 14.57 -9.10
C GLN A 45 -17.29 13.99 -10.49
N SER A 46 -17.65 14.72 -11.56
CA SER A 46 -17.44 14.25 -12.93
C SER A 46 -15.95 14.16 -13.29
N GLU A 47 -15.09 14.92 -12.62
CA GLU A 47 -13.63 14.85 -12.76
C GLU A 47 -13.05 13.48 -12.37
N PHE A 48 -13.79 12.68 -11.60
CA PHE A 48 -13.37 11.36 -11.14
C PHE A 48 -14.07 10.22 -11.90
N GLU A 49 -14.80 10.52 -12.98
CA GLU A 49 -15.36 9.50 -13.87
C GLU A 49 -14.24 8.63 -14.46
N GLY A 50 -14.43 7.31 -14.42
CA GLY A 50 -13.42 6.35 -14.88
C GLY A 50 -12.24 6.14 -13.94
N PHE A 51 -12.25 6.71 -12.71
CA PHE A 51 -11.19 6.51 -11.73
C PHE A 51 -11.13 5.07 -11.19
N THR A 52 -12.26 4.35 -11.17
CA THR A 52 -12.31 2.98 -10.64
C THR A 52 -11.53 2.00 -11.53
N TYR A 53 -10.51 1.36 -10.96
CA TYR A 53 -9.72 0.30 -11.58
C TYR A 53 -9.54 -0.87 -10.63
N VAL A 54 -9.67 -2.09 -11.16
CA VAL A 54 -9.28 -3.33 -10.49
C VAL A 54 -8.38 -4.08 -11.46
N ASN A 55 -7.24 -4.57 -10.99
CA ASN A 55 -6.35 -5.39 -11.80
C ASN A 55 -7.07 -6.71 -12.20
N PRO A 56 -7.32 -6.97 -13.49
CA PRO A 56 -8.01 -8.18 -13.93
C PRO A 56 -7.22 -9.47 -13.66
N ASP A 57 -5.90 -9.37 -13.49
CA ASP A 57 -5.02 -10.51 -13.23
C ASP A 57 -4.87 -10.81 -11.73
N TYR A 58 -5.49 -10.02 -10.85
CA TYR A 58 -5.43 -10.24 -9.42
C TYR A 58 -6.30 -11.44 -9.01
N VAL A 59 -5.66 -12.50 -8.54
CA VAL A 59 -6.33 -13.67 -7.96
C VAL A 59 -6.26 -13.59 -6.42
N PRO A 60 -7.36 -13.32 -5.71
CA PRO A 60 -7.36 -13.26 -4.27
C PRO A 60 -6.99 -14.63 -3.65
N PRO A 61 -6.27 -14.67 -2.52
CA PRO A 61 -5.87 -15.92 -1.87
C PRO A 61 -7.05 -16.86 -1.52
N VAL A 62 -8.23 -16.29 -1.21
CA VAL A 62 -9.46 -17.05 -0.91
C VAL A 62 -9.96 -17.89 -2.09
N SER A 63 -9.66 -17.50 -3.32
CA SER A 63 -10.08 -18.22 -4.52
C SER A 63 -9.32 -19.55 -4.71
N LEU A 64 -8.21 -19.76 -3.99
CA LEU A 64 -7.40 -20.99 -4.03
C LEU A 64 -7.77 -22.02 -2.96
N THR A 65 -8.58 -21.65 -1.96
CA THR A 65 -9.06 -22.56 -0.91
C THR A 65 -10.48 -23.06 -1.15
N TYR A 66 -11.29 -22.36 -1.96
CA TYR A 66 -12.65 -22.79 -2.30
C TYR A 66 -12.68 -23.97 -3.29
N ASN A 67 -11.61 -24.23 -4.03
CA ASN A 67 -11.53 -25.28 -5.05
C ASN A 67 -10.78 -26.54 -4.61
N SER A 68 -10.28 -26.60 -3.37
CA SER A 68 -9.54 -27.77 -2.84
C SER A 68 -10.31 -28.58 -1.79
N ASN A 69 -11.38 -28.06 -1.20
CA ASN A 69 -12.20 -28.79 -0.23
C ASN A 69 -13.69 -28.56 -0.48
N GLY A 70 -14.27 -29.25 -1.45
CA GLY A 70 -15.73 -29.30 -1.64
C GLY A 70 -16.47 -30.03 -0.51
N ILE A 71 -16.23 -29.65 0.75
CA ILE A 71 -17.02 -29.97 1.95
C ILE A 71 -17.14 -28.69 2.78
#